data_AF-A0A9W5YJD0-F1
#
_entry.id   AF-A0A9W5YJD0-F1
#
_cell.length_a   1.000
_cell.length_b   1.000
_cell.length_c   1.000
_cell.angle_alpha   90.00
_cell.angle_beta   90.00
_cell.angle_gamma   90.00
#
_symmetry.space_group_name_H-M   'P 1'
#
loop_
_entity.id
_entity.type
_entity.pdbx_description
1 polymer ?
#
loop_
_entity_poly.entity_id
_entity_poly.type
_entity_poly.pdbx_seq_one_letter_code
_entity_poly.pdbx_strand_id
1 'polypeptide(L)'
;MGPYGKDNHASTFGLPQSPIYAEMYKHIKPLGPDACFELCDPSIWCKDYNYALLRVDSRGIGGSQGKLDPFGLERTLQIQADAEGQDLYDIVEWAAIQPWSSGKVAFSGISYYGMVGYWAAMQKPPHLTCVVSYESACDMYQAARRGGIYSHNFQSHWYRNLVIPYQGGKEDGQIGEAVDYPKLLAETEYPTDGVWEVLNRVRNLSDIDVPFYLAGNWTDAELHLPGNIRAFNSISSEYIWLEMHTGNHLSAFYEPAHLDLQRKFLDFFLFGKDNGMLDVPRIRLLQHHGTDALYRENETSFPPVDAEYVSFYFTPEKKLSPSKPADPKTAFTYQGYSENLHFSLESPFPESFELLGSPYLELEVSTTAEDMDLFIYLRAINAGGENIILHGNHGEPMDSFARGYFRLSHREELASGFKGGNMIISHPAVAKSEVVPGQVYSVIVPLYPAAFLFDQGQSLSIEIGSVDTAGTIGPMRHEGGDRVRERFAGDNVILSHGRLVLPRVRR
;
A
#
# COMPACT_ATOMS: atom_id res chain seq x y z
N MET A 1 16.61 1.91 10.05
CA MET A 1 16.13 2.44 11.34
C MET A 1 14.69 2.01 11.51
N GLY A 2 14.26 1.50 12.66
CA GLY A 2 12.87 1.08 12.85
C GLY A 2 12.47 0.81 14.29
N PRO A 3 11.17 0.59 14.55
CA PRO A 3 10.61 0.63 15.89
C PRO A 3 10.44 -0.74 16.57
N TYR A 4 11.13 -1.77 16.07
CA TYR A 4 10.87 -3.18 16.42
C TYR A 4 11.94 -3.81 17.32
N GLY A 5 12.94 -3.03 17.74
CA GLY A 5 14.13 -3.54 18.43
C GLY A 5 15.06 -4.33 17.51
N LYS A 6 16.30 -3.88 17.36
CA LYS A 6 17.32 -4.44 16.45
C LYS A 6 17.83 -5.85 16.81
N ASP A 7 17.47 -6.34 17.99
CA ASP A 7 17.98 -7.56 18.63
C ASP A 7 16.91 -8.66 18.76
N ASN A 8 15.70 -8.43 18.25
CA ASN A 8 14.63 -9.41 18.23
C ASN A 8 14.73 -10.31 16.99
N HIS A 9 14.70 -11.62 17.24
CA HIS A 9 14.75 -12.59 16.15
C HIS A 9 13.41 -12.66 15.39
N ALA A 10 13.47 -12.68 14.07
CA ALA A 10 12.31 -12.64 13.18
C ALA A 10 11.29 -13.75 13.45
N SER A 11 11.75 -14.97 13.77
CA SER A 11 10.87 -16.12 14.04
C SER A 11 10.04 -16.00 15.33
N THR A 12 10.35 -15.03 16.18
CA THR A 12 9.62 -14.77 17.43
C THR A 12 8.85 -13.45 17.39
N PHE A 13 8.95 -12.70 16.28
CA PHE A 13 8.32 -11.41 16.17
C PHE A 13 6.80 -11.52 16.18
N GLY A 14 6.15 -10.65 16.94
CA GLY A 14 4.72 -10.63 17.19
C GLY A 14 4.22 -11.64 18.24
N LEU A 15 5.03 -12.59 18.72
CA LEU A 15 4.52 -13.61 19.66
C LEU A 15 4.38 -13.09 21.12
N PRO A 16 3.34 -13.55 21.86
CA PRO A 16 2.18 -14.33 21.40
C PRO A 16 1.03 -13.50 20.82
N GLN A 17 1.09 -12.17 20.84
CA GLN A 17 -0.05 -11.27 20.57
C GLN A 17 -0.51 -11.26 19.10
N SER A 18 0.40 -11.48 18.16
CA SER A 18 0.18 -11.46 16.72
C SER A 18 1.08 -12.50 16.03
N PRO A 19 0.76 -13.80 16.15
CA PRO A 19 1.60 -14.89 15.64
C PRO A 19 1.76 -14.87 14.11
N ILE A 20 0.88 -14.19 13.38
CA ILE A 20 0.86 -14.16 11.92
C ILE A 20 2.22 -13.78 11.31
N TYR A 21 2.96 -12.85 11.92
CA TYR A 21 4.28 -12.43 11.44
C TYR A 21 5.34 -13.52 11.62
N ALA A 22 5.39 -14.15 12.79
CA ALA A 22 6.26 -15.31 13.03
C ALA A 22 5.91 -16.49 12.10
N GLU A 23 4.63 -16.70 11.79
CA GLU A 23 4.18 -17.74 10.85
C GLU A 23 4.73 -17.50 9.43
N MET A 24 4.70 -16.27 8.93
CA MET A 24 5.25 -15.95 7.59
C MET A 24 6.73 -16.34 7.48
N TYR A 25 7.53 -16.11 8.53
CA TYR A 25 8.95 -16.50 8.56
C TYR A 25 9.20 -18.00 8.55
N LYS A 26 8.21 -18.85 8.88
CA LYS A 26 8.41 -20.32 8.83
C LYS A 26 8.70 -20.81 7.42
N HIS A 27 8.18 -20.13 6.41
CA HIS A 27 8.36 -20.46 4.99
C HIS A 27 9.69 -19.96 4.41
N ILE A 28 10.37 -19.03 5.09
CA ILE A 28 11.67 -18.51 4.67
C ILE A 28 12.77 -19.50 5.07
N LYS A 29 13.54 -19.98 4.08
CA LYS A 29 14.63 -20.95 4.25
C LYS A 29 15.79 -20.64 3.28
N PRO A 30 17.04 -20.57 3.76
CA PRO A 30 17.43 -20.55 5.18
C PRO A 30 16.95 -19.26 5.86
N LEU A 31 16.73 -19.32 7.17
CA LEU A 31 16.57 -18.13 8.03
C LEU A 31 17.74 -18.14 9.01
N GLY A 32 18.60 -17.12 8.91
CA GLY A 32 19.81 -16.99 9.70
C GLY A 32 19.53 -16.78 11.18
N PRO A 33 20.50 -17.09 12.07
CA PRO A 33 20.35 -16.98 13.52
C PRO A 33 20.18 -15.53 14.01
N ASP A 34 20.57 -14.56 13.19
CA ASP A 34 20.50 -13.13 13.47
C ASP A 34 19.47 -12.41 12.57
N ALA A 35 18.53 -13.15 11.96
CA ALA A 35 17.48 -12.56 11.15
C ALA A 35 16.53 -11.72 12.01
N CYS A 36 16.17 -10.53 11.54
CA CYS A 36 15.25 -9.62 12.22
C CYS A 36 14.05 -9.33 11.32
N PHE A 37 12.93 -8.98 11.93
CA PHE A 37 11.70 -8.65 11.23
C PHE A 37 11.95 -7.56 10.16
N GLU A 38 11.54 -7.85 8.91
CA GLU A 38 11.54 -6.96 7.74
C GLU A 38 12.91 -6.46 7.25
N LEU A 39 14.01 -7.10 7.70
CA LEU A 39 15.38 -6.67 7.42
C LEU A 39 16.20 -7.71 6.67
N CYS A 40 17.24 -7.27 5.98
CA CYS A 40 18.25 -8.14 5.40
C CYS A 40 18.81 -9.16 6.41
N ASP A 41 18.89 -10.43 5.99
CA ASP A 41 19.51 -11.52 6.75
C ASP A 41 21.05 -11.37 6.74
N PRO A 42 21.73 -11.24 7.90
CA PRO A 42 23.18 -11.08 7.97
C PRO A 42 23.95 -12.29 7.44
N SER A 43 23.36 -13.49 7.51
CA SER A 43 23.97 -14.71 6.99
C SER A 43 24.13 -14.65 5.48
N ILE A 44 23.23 -13.96 4.80
CA ILE A 44 23.28 -13.77 3.35
C ILE A 44 24.10 -12.52 3.04
N TRP A 45 23.70 -11.38 3.58
CA TRP A 45 24.25 -10.09 3.17
C TRP A 45 25.66 -9.85 3.70
N CYS A 46 25.95 -10.16 4.97
CA CYS A 46 27.28 -9.96 5.53
C CYS A 46 28.22 -11.10 5.16
N LYS A 47 27.81 -12.35 5.40
CA LYS A 47 28.70 -13.50 5.24
C LYS A 47 28.87 -13.93 3.78
N ASP A 48 27.78 -14.08 3.03
CA ASP A 48 27.86 -14.62 1.66
C ASP A 48 28.10 -13.51 0.61
N TYR A 49 27.52 -12.33 0.79
CA TYR A 49 27.62 -11.21 -0.16
C TYR A 49 28.65 -10.15 0.22
N ASN A 50 29.23 -10.23 1.43
CA ASN A 50 30.30 -9.33 1.90
C ASN A 50 29.91 -7.85 1.96
N TYR A 51 28.70 -7.57 2.43
CA TYR A 51 28.22 -6.23 2.78
C TYR A 51 28.39 -5.95 4.28
N ALA A 52 28.60 -4.68 4.64
CA ALA A 52 28.37 -4.25 6.02
C ALA A 52 26.87 -3.96 6.20
N LEU A 53 26.27 -4.52 7.26
CA LEU A 53 24.87 -4.28 7.61
C LEU A 53 24.77 -3.44 8.88
N LEU A 54 24.07 -2.31 8.80
CA LEU A 54 23.76 -1.47 9.96
C LEU A 54 22.26 -1.54 10.29
N ARG A 55 21.95 -1.96 11.51
CA ARG A 55 20.60 -1.94 12.09
C ARG A 55 20.54 -0.87 13.17
N VAL A 56 19.48 -0.06 13.13
CA VAL A 56 19.35 1.09 14.02
C VAL A 56 17.96 1.07 14.65
N ASP A 57 17.90 1.16 15.96
CA ASP A 57 16.65 1.39 16.69
C ASP A 57 16.22 2.85 16.51
N SER A 58 14.96 3.06 16.16
CA SER A 58 14.36 4.40 16.17
C SER A 58 14.46 5.05 17.56
N ARG A 59 14.35 6.38 17.61
CA ARG A 59 14.32 7.15 18.86
C ARG A 59 13.29 6.56 19.84
N GLY A 60 13.68 6.37 21.10
CA GLY A 60 12.83 5.79 22.15
C GLY A 60 12.61 4.27 22.09
N ILE A 61 13.40 3.54 21.28
CA ILE A 61 13.37 2.08 21.15
C ILE A 61 14.72 1.49 21.55
N GLY A 62 14.70 0.37 22.28
CA GLY A 62 15.90 -0.33 22.70
C GLY A 62 16.84 0.60 23.47
N GLY A 63 18.11 0.64 23.06
CA GLY A 63 19.11 1.54 23.64
C GLY A 63 19.04 3.00 23.16
N SER A 64 18.17 3.32 22.20
CA SER A 64 18.04 4.69 21.67
C SER A 64 17.26 5.58 22.63
N GLN A 65 17.89 6.68 23.06
CA GLN A 65 17.28 7.68 23.95
C GLN A 65 16.06 8.37 23.31
N GLY A 66 15.32 9.13 24.13
CA GLY A 66 14.22 9.98 23.68
C GLY A 66 12.85 9.31 23.81
N LYS A 67 11.86 9.90 23.14
CA LYS A 67 10.46 9.46 23.13
C LYS A 67 10.19 8.59 21.91
N LEU A 68 9.46 7.49 22.11
CA LEU A 68 8.96 6.67 21.01
C LEU A 68 7.90 7.46 20.24
N ASP A 69 8.25 7.83 19.02
CA ASP A 69 7.40 8.56 18.07
C ASP A 69 7.56 7.91 16.70
N PRO A 70 6.79 6.84 16.40
CA PRO A 70 6.90 6.17 15.12
C PRO A 70 6.63 7.14 13.99
N PHE A 71 7.46 7.07 12.96
CA PHE A 71 7.48 8.00 11.84
C PHE A 71 7.82 9.46 12.16
N GLY A 72 8.20 9.75 13.41
CA GLY A 72 8.49 11.09 13.90
C GLY A 72 7.31 12.05 13.78
N LEU A 73 6.06 11.59 13.86
CA LEU A 73 4.88 12.40 13.53
C LEU A 73 4.66 13.54 14.54
N GLU A 74 4.71 13.24 15.84
CA GLU A 74 4.52 14.28 16.86
C GLU A 74 5.67 15.29 16.83
N ARG A 75 6.91 14.81 16.70
CA ARG A 75 8.10 15.66 16.60
C ARG A 75 8.07 16.50 15.33
N THR A 76 7.64 15.94 14.19
CA THR A 76 7.48 16.68 12.93
C THR A 76 6.52 17.85 13.09
N LEU A 77 5.39 17.64 13.77
CA LEU A 77 4.45 18.70 14.09
C LEU A 77 5.08 19.77 15.00
N GLN A 78 5.88 19.37 15.98
CA GLN A 78 6.54 20.31 16.91
C GLN A 78 7.63 21.16 16.23
N ILE A 79 8.47 20.55 15.39
CA ILE A 79 9.62 21.23 14.78
C ILE A 79 9.33 21.81 13.40
N GLN A 80 8.16 21.51 12.83
CA GLN A 80 7.71 21.97 11.50
C GLN A 80 8.65 21.54 10.36
N ALA A 81 9.33 20.40 10.53
CA ALA A 81 10.26 19.77 9.59
C ALA A 81 10.20 18.24 9.73
N ASP A 82 10.69 17.51 8.72
CA ASP A 82 10.70 16.03 8.73
C ASP A 82 11.64 15.49 9.81
N ALA A 83 11.08 15.15 10.97
CA ALA A 83 11.86 14.75 12.13
C ALA A 83 12.55 13.40 11.95
N GLU A 84 11.88 12.45 11.29
CA GLU A 84 12.45 11.14 11.03
C GLU A 84 13.45 11.18 9.88
N GLY A 85 13.18 11.98 8.84
CA GLY A 85 14.14 12.25 7.77
C GLY A 85 15.47 12.77 8.33
N GLN A 86 15.45 13.69 9.29
CA GLN A 86 16.67 14.19 9.95
C GLN A 86 17.46 13.09 10.66
N ASP A 87 16.79 12.23 11.44
CA ASP A 87 17.46 11.11 12.11
C ASP A 87 18.06 10.14 11.06
N LEU A 88 17.41 9.95 9.91
CA LEU A 88 17.92 9.13 8.80
C LEU A 88 19.12 9.75 8.08
N TYR A 89 19.12 11.08 7.88
CA TYR A 89 20.27 11.80 7.34
C TYR A 89 21.51 11.57 8.20
N ASP A 90 21.38 11.75 9.52
CA ASP A 90 22.48 11.59 10.47
C ASP A 90 23.02 10.15 10.46
N ILE A 91 22.13 9.15 10.34
CA ILE A 91 22.52 7.74 10.23
C ILE A 91 23.35 7.48 8.97
N VAL A 92 22.94 8.04 7.82
CA VAL A 92 23.69 7.87 6.56
C VAL A 92 25.09 8.47 6.69
N GLU A 93 25.19 9.71 7.14
CA GLU A 93 26.48 10.41 7.24
C GLU A 93 27.40 9.77 8.28
N TRP A 94 26.84 9.29 9.40
CA TRP A 94 27.60 8.53 10.38
C TRP A 94 28.11 7.20 9.79
N ALA A 95 27.26 6.44 9.10
CA ALA A 95 27.63 5.15 8.52
C ALA A 95 28.70 5.29 7.43
N ALA A 96 28.67 6.39 6.66
CA ALA A 96 29.60 6.62 5.57
C ALA A 96 31.07 6.78 6.03
N ILE A 97 31.30 7.33 7.22
CA ILE A 97 32.66 7.64 7.71
C ILE A 97 33.28 6.56 8.59
N GLN A 98 32.60 5.42 8.79
CA GLN A 98 33.13 4.35 9.63
C GLN A 98 34.29 3.61 8.94
N PRO A 99 35.27 3.05 9.68
CA PRO A 99 36.43 2.36 9.09
C PRO A 99 36.09 1.15 8.22
N TRP A 100 34.92 0.55 8.41
CA TRP A 100 34.40 -0.59 7.64
C TRP A 100 33.53 -0.16 6.44
N SER A 101 33.30 1.13 6.26
CA SER A 101 32.45 1.67 5.20
C SER A 101 33.27 2.04 3.96
N SER A 102 32.64 1.92 2.79
CA SER A 102 33.21 2.40 1.53
C SER A 102 32.91 3.87 1.26
N GLY A 103 32.20 4.55 2.17
CA GLY A 103 31.64 5.89 1.95
C GLY A 103 30.32 5.89 1.18
N LYS A 104 29.82 4.74 0.73
CA LYS A 104 28.54 4.61 0.04
C LYS A 104 27.54 3.82 0.89
N VAL A 105 26.37 4.39 1.10
CA VAL A 105 25.31 3.86 1.96
C VAL A 105 24.06 3.61 1.12
N ALA A 106 23.32 2.54 1.44
CA ALA A 106 22.00 2.26 0.88
C ALA A 106 21.01 1.89 1.98
N PHE A 107 19.73 2.17 1.73
CA PHE A 107 18.63 1.58 2.50
C PHE A 107 18.11 0.34 1.79
N SER A 108 17.77 -0.69 2.56
CA SER A 108 17.11 -1.91 2.08
C SER A 108 16.20 -2.47 3.17
N GLY A 109 14.93 -2.74 2.85
CA GLY A 109 13.99 -3.35 3.78
C GLY A 109 12.55 -3.37 3.29
N ILE A 110 11.68 -3.89 4.14
CA ILE A 110 10.24 -4.08 3.90
C ILE A 110 9.44 -3.12 4.78
N SER A 111 8.25 -2.69 4.36
CA SER A 111 7.29 -1.93 5.19
C SER A 111 7.95 -0.71 5.82
N TYR A 112 7.99 -0.56 7.15
CA TYR A 112 8.65 0.56 7.82
C TYR A 112 10.07 0.79 7.29
N TYR A 113 10.85 -0.29 7.13
CA TYR A 113 12.23 -0.21 6.67
C TYR A 113 12.36 0.10 5.17
N GLY A 114 11.33 -0.19 4.37
CA GLY A 114 11.24 0.33 3.00
C GLY A 114 10.87 1.81 2.98
N MET A 115 9.91 2.20 3.82
CA MET A 115 9.38 3.57 3.90
C MET A 115 10.44 4.59 4.30
N VAL A 116 11.32 4.25 5.26
CA VAL A 116 12.45 5.11 5.64
C VAL A 116 13.39 5.41 4.48
N GLY A 117 13.48 4.54 3.47
CA GLY A 117 14.25 4.80 2.27
C GLY A 117 13.78 6.05 1.52
N TYR A 118 12.46 6.28 1.44
CA TYR A 118 11.91 7.50 0.83
C TYR A 118 12.31 8.74 1.65
N TRP A 119 12.08 8.72 2.96
CA TRP A 119 12.30 9.89 3.81
C TRP A 119 13.78 10.27 3.89
N ALA A 120 14.67 9.27 3.93
CA ALA A 120 16.10 9.51 3.86
C ALA A 120 16.50 10.14 2.52
N ALA A 121 16.00 9.60 1.40
CA ALA A 121 16.34 10.09 0.07
C ALA A 121 15.85 11.53 -0.17
N MET A 122 14.69 11.90 0.36
CA MET A 122 14.19 13.28 0.31
C MET A 122 15.10 14.27 1.07
N GLN A 123 15.85 13.82 2.09
CA GLN A 123 16.81 14.68 2.79
C GLN A 123 18.14 14.89 2.03
N LYS A 124 18.37 14.14 0.94
CA LYS A 124 19.57 14.22 0.10
C LYS A 124 20.91 14.13 0.86
N PRO A 125 21.10 13.17 1.78
CA PRO A 125 22.41 12.96 2.40
C PRO A 125 23.46 12.60 1.34
N PRO A 126 24.62 13.28 1.30
CA PRO A 126 25.62 13.11 0.23
C PRO A 126 26.11 11.68 0.02
N HIS A 127 26.09 10.84 1.05
CA HIS A 127 26.59 9.46 0.99
C HIS A 127 25.51 8.40 0.70
N LEU A 128 24.23 8.78 0.62
CA LEU A 128 23.18 7.86 0.17
C LEU A 128 23.30 7.65 -1.34
N THR A 129 23.56 6.41 -1.72
CA THR A 129 23.86 6.04 -3.10
C THR A 129 22.68 5.42 -3.82
N CYS A 130 21.85 4.63 -3.13
CA CYS A 130 20.66 4.01 -3.71
C CYS A 130 19.71 3.47 -2.61
N VAL A 131 18.49 3.12 -3.01
CA VAL A 131 17.46 2.55 -2.12
C VAL A 131 16.83 1.31 -2.74
N VAL A 132 16.64 0.27 -1.93
CA VAL A 132 15.81 -0.90 -2.23
C VAL A 132 14.63 -0.89 -1.27
N SER A 133 13.41 -0.80 -1.78
CA SER A 133 12.21 -0.67 -0.96
C SER A 133 11.16 -1.70 -1.36
N TYR A 134 10.89 -2.64 -0.47
CA TYR A 134 9.86 -3.67 -0.63
C TYR A 134 8.62 -3.29 0.18
N GLU A 135 7.44 -3.55 -0.38
CA GLU A 135 6.11 -3.37 0.23
C GLU A 135 6.08 -2.13 1.13
N SER A 136 6.09 -0.93 0.54
CA SER A 136 6.26 0.32 1.29
C SER A 136 5.28 1.39 0.85
N ALA A 137 4.62 2.02 1.82
CA ALA A 137 3.77 3.16 1.55
C ALA A 137 4.62 4.44 1.41
N CYS A 138 4.36 5.27 0.41
CA CYS A 138 5.13 6.51 0.19
C CYS A 138 4.48 7.76 0.80
N ASP A 139 3.28 7.62 1.36
CA ASP A 139 2.46 8.69 1.93
C ASP A 139 1.79 8.19 3.21
N MET A 140 2.15 8.80 4.34
CA MET A 140 1.67 8.39 5.67
C MET A 140 0.19 8.72 5.88
N TYR A 141 -0.32 9.79 5.28
CA TYR A 141 -1.75 10.10 5.37
C TYR A 141 -2.55 9.00 4.68
N GLN A 142 -2.16 8.61 3.47
CA GLN A 142 -2.81 7.52 2.74
C GLN A 142 -2.72 6.18 3.46
N ALA A 143 -1.55 5.86 4.06
CA ALA A 143 -1.37 4.63 4.82
C ALA A 143 -2.26 4.59 6.09
N ALA A 144 -2.53 5.75 6.69
CA ALA A 144 -3.45 5.89 7.82
C ALA A 144 -4.92 5.94 7.39
N ARG A 145 -5.22 6.54 6.24
CA ARG A 145 -6.57 6.87 5.76
C ARG A 145 -6.77 6.45 4.32
N ARG A 146 -7.42 5.29 4.14
CA ARG A 146 -7.67 4.70 2.84
C ARG A 146 -8.97 5.25 2.27
N GLY A 147 -8.89 6.00 1.17
CA GLY A 147 -10.07 6.67 0.64
C GLY A 147 -10.68 7.69 1.61
N GLY A 148 -9.89 8.26 2.52
CA GLY A 148 -10.36 9.13 3.61
C GLY A 148 -10.88 8.38 4.86
N ILE A 149 -10.94 7.06 4.84
CA ILE A 149 -11.42 6.23 5.96
C ILE A 149 -10.25 5.85 6.87
N TYR A 150 -10.32 6.17 8.18
CA TYR A 150 -9.26 5.80 9.11
C TYR A 150 -9.14 4.29 9.29
N SER A 151 -7.95 3.73 9.02
CA SER A 151 -7.63 2.31 9.18
C SER A 151 -7.33 1.96 10.65
N HIS A 152 -8.28 2.24 11.53
CA HIS A 152 -8.11 2.17 12.99
C HIS A 152 -7.58 0.83 13.50
N ASN A 153 -8.13 -0.30 13.03
CA ASN A 153 -7.70 -1.61 13.50
C ASN A 153 -6.23 -1.84 13.17
N PHE A 154 -5.79 -1.55 11.95
CA PHE A 154 -4.41 -1.77 11.54
C PHE A 154 -3.47 -0.90 12.36
N GLN A 155 -3.73 0.41 12.41
CA GLN A 155 -2.87 1.37 13.11
C GLN A 155 -2.78 1.07 14.61
N SER A 156 -3.90 0.70 15.23
CA SER A 156 -3.94 0.32 16.65
C SER A 156 -3.27 -1.03 16.92
N HIS A 157 -3.50 -2.02 16.05
CA HIS A 157 -2.90 -3.35 16.16
C HIS A 157 -1.39 -3.29 16.00
N TRP A 158 -0.91 -2.65 14.93
CA TRP A 158 0.51 -2.45 14.68
C TRP A 158 1.19 -1.75 15.85
N TYR A 159 0.63 -0.62 16.30
CA TYR A 159 1.26 0.13 17.38
C TYR A 159 1.29 -0.64 18.71
N ARG A 160 0.14 -1.18 19.14
CA ARG A 160 0.01 -1.80 20.47
C ARG A 160 0.64 -3.19 20.55
N ASN A 161 0.68 -3.93 19.46
CA ASN A 161 1.14 -5.32 19.46
C ASN A 161 2.50 -5.53 18.78
N LEU A 162 2.97 -4.60 17.94
CA LEU A 162 4.21 -4.76 17.17
C LEU A 162 5.23 -3.66 17.43
N VAL A 163 4.86 -2.53 18.02
CA VAL A 163 5.79 -1.46 18.37
C VAL A 163 6.00 -1.39 19.88
N ILE A 164 4.93 -1.13 20.64
CA ILE A 164 5.00 -0.99 22.11
C ILE A 164 5.68 -2.18 22.80
N PRO A 165 5.39 -3.45 22.47
CA PRO A 165 6.02 -4.58 23.15
C PRO A 165 7.54 -4.65 22.97
N TYR A 166 8.06 -4.00 21.93
CA TYR A 166 9.48 -3.99 21.57
C TYR A 166 10.18 -2.69 21.97
N GLN A 167 9.50 -1.77 22.68
CA GLN A 167 10.08 -0.49 23.07
C GLN A 167 11.38 -0.64 23.88
N GLY A 168 11.46 -1.65 24.75
CA GLY A 168 12.66 -1.92 25.53
C GLY A 168 13.78 -2.63 24.77
N GLY A 169 13.58 -3.06 23.52
CA GLY A 169 14.46 -4.04 22.88
C GLY A 169 14.50 -5.37 23.66
N LYS A 170 15.43 -6.26 23.32
CA LYS A 170 15.63 -7.54 24.03
C LYS A 170 16.69 -7.43 25.14
N GLU A 171 17.80 -6.72 24.88
CA GLU A 171 18.98 -6.72 25.76
C GLU A 171 19.34 -5.35 26.35
N ASP A 172 19.06 -4.26 25.62
CA ASP A 172 19.76 -2.97 25.85
C ASP A 172 18.87 -1.79 26.32
N GLY A 173 17.54 -1.93 26.41
CA GLY A 173 16.65 -0.78 26.57
C GLY A 173 15.81 -0.68 27.84
N GLN A 174 15.20 0.48 28.02
CA GLN A 174 14.21 0.77 29.07
C GLN A 174 12.93 1.29 28.42
N ILE A 175 11.78 0.90 28.97
CA ILE A 175 10.47 1.43 28.55
C ILE A 175 10.39 2.90 28.96
N GLY A 176 10.22 3.79 27.99
CA GLY A 176 10.16 5.23 28.17
C GLY A 176 8.82 5.82 27.71
N GLU A 177 8.79 7.15 27.55
CA GLU A 177 7.62 7.83 27.00
C GLU A 177 7.34 7.41 25.55
N ALA A 178 6.06 7.38 25.19
CA ALA A 178 5.60 7.05 23.85
C ALA A 178 4.45 7.97 23.44
N VAL A 179 4.39 8.35 22.16
CA VAL A 179 3.27 9.10 21.58
C VAL A 179 2.00 8.24 21.61
N ASP A 180 0.83 8.84 21.80
CA ASP A 180 -0.42 8.11 21.54
C ASP A 180 -0.69 8.09 20.02
N TYR A 181 0.04 7.23 19.32
CA TYR A 181 0.06 7.18 17.86
C TYR A 181 -1.35 6.97 17.25
N PRO A 182 -2.16 5.98 17.69
CA PRO A 182 -3.50 5.80 17.13
C PRO A 182 -4.42 6.99 17.37
N LYS A 183 -4.26 7.71 18.49
CA LYS A 183 -5.03 8.92 18.77
C LYS A 183 -4.62 10.09 17.87
N LEU A 184 -3.32 10.31 17.68
CA LEU A 184 -2.80 11.35 16.79
C LEU A 184 -3.38 11.24 15.37
N LEU A 185 -3.44 10.02 14.84
CA LEU A 185 -4.03 9.75 13.52
C LEU A 185 -5.57 9.92 13.51
N ALA A 186 -6.24 9.53 14.60
CA ALA A 186 -7.69 9.65 14.71
C ALA A 186 -8.15 11.12 14.72
N GLU A 187 -7.34 12.02 15.27
CA GLU A 187 -7.63 13.45 15.41
C GLU A 187 -7.23 14.30 14.19
N THR A 188 -6.62 13.70 13.17
CA THR A 188 -6.17 14.39 11.94
C THR A 188 -6.84 13.78 10.70
N GLU A 189 -8.02 14.31 10.33
CA GLU A 189 -8.91 13.70 9.34
C GLU A 189 -8.52 13.99 7.89
N TYR A 190 -8.06 15.20 7.58
CA TYR A 190 -7.78 15.64 6.22
C TYR A 190 -6.28 15.84 5.97
N PRO A 191 -5.80 15.80 4.71
CA PRO A 191 -4.38 16.04 4.39
C PRO A 191 -3.91 17.45 4.78
N THR A 192 -4.85 18.36 5.04
CA THR A 192 -4.61 19.73 5.49
C THR A 192 -4.56 19.88 7.01
N ASP A 193 -4.70 18.80 7.77
CA ASP A 193 -4.79 18.86 9.23
C ASP A 193 -3.48 18.43 9.90
N GLY A 194 -3.09 19.16 10.95
CA GLY A 194 -2.04 18.76 11.89
C GLY A 194 -0.72 18.39 11.20
N VAL A 195 -0.21 17.18 11.48
CA VAL A 195 1.06 16.70 10.95
C VAL A 195 1.03 16.50 9.42
N TRP A 196 -0.14 16.25 8.82
CA TRP A 196 -0.26 16.03 7.38
C TRP A 196 0.06 17.28 6.58
N GLU A 197 -0.38 18.46 7.07
CA GLU A 197 -0.03 19.74 6.45
C GLU A 197 1.49 19.97 6.43
N VAL A 198 2.17 19.61 7.53
CA VAL A 198 3.63 19.73 7.63
C VAL A 198 4.30 18.77 6.65
N LEU A 199 3.93 17.48 6.68
CA LEU A 199 4.52 16.47 5.81
C LEU A 199 4.28 16.76 4.33
N ASN A 200 3.10 17.25 3.95
CA ASN A 200 2.80 17.68 2.57
C ASN A 200 3.71 18.82 2.08
N ARG A 201 4.24 19.64 2.99
CA ARG A 201 5.17 20.72 2.67
C ARG A 201 6.63 20.25 2.59
N VAL A 202 7.01 19.27 3.41
CA VAL A 202 8.43 18.90 3.61
C VAL A 202 8.83 17.56 2.99
N ARG A 203 7.87 16.73 2.56
CA ARG A 203 8.11 15.47 1.84
C ARG A 203 7.57 15.57 0.42
N ASN A 204 8.46 15.46 -0.56
CA ASN A 204 8.10 15.45 -1.96
C ASN A 204 8.88 14.34 -2.69
N LEU A 205 8.15 13.39 -3.28
CA LEU A 205 8.75 12.24 -3.97
C LEU A 205 9.61 12.66 -5.17
N SER A 206 9.26 13.77 -5.82
CA SER A 206 10.05 14.29 -6.94
C SER A 206 11.42 14.83 -6.53
N ASP A 207 11.68 15.02 -5.23
CA ASP A 207 13.01 15.41 -4.75
C ASP A 207 14.01 14.24 -4.75
N ILE A 208 13.53 13.00 -4.86
CA ILE A 208 14.36 11.80 -4.88
C ILE A 208 15.01 11.63 -6.27
N ASP A 209 16.34 11.69 -6.30
CA ASP A 209 17.18 11.58 -7.50
C ASP A 209 18.12 10.35 -7.48
N VAL A 210 18.42 9.81 -6.30
CA VAL A 210 19.21 8.57 -6.15
C VAL A 210 18.50 7.35 -6.78
N PRO A 211 19.25 6.38 -7.35
CA PRO A 211 18.70 5.14 -7.86
C PRO A 211 17.77 4.44 -6.86
N PHE A 212 16.65 3.93 -7.37
CA PHE A 212 15.58 3.39 -6.54
C PHE A 212 15.01 2.08 -7.12
N TYR A 213 15.04 1.01 -6.34
CA TYR A 213 14.40 -0.26 -6.66
C TYR A 213 13.14 -0.43 -5.81
N LEU A 214 11.97 -0.40 -6.44
CA LEU A 214 10.68 -0.58 -5.78
C LEU A 214 10.15 -1.99 -6.03
N ALA A 215 9.74 -2.67 -4.97
CA ALA A 215 8.94 -3.88 -5.08
C ALA A 215 7.62 -3.71 -4.30
N GLY A 216 6.50 -4.01 -4.93
CA GLY A 216 5.17 -3.97 -4.33
C GLY A 216 4.39 -5.26 -4.53
N ASN A 217 3.31 -5.44 -3.78
CA ASN A 217 2.53 -6.67 -3.78
C ASN A 217 1.08 -6.39 -4.18
N TRP A 218 0.56 -7.07 -5.20
CA TRP A 218 -0.84 -6.90 -5.66
C TRP A 218 -1.88 -7.25 -4.60
N THR A 219 -1.50 -8.07 -3.63
CA THR A 219 -2.40 -8.58 -2.59
C THR A 219 -2.35 -7.76 -1.30
N ASP A 220 -1.59 -6.66 -1.29
CA ASP A 220 -1.50 -5.71 -0.18
C ASP A 220 -2.27 -4.41 -0.44
N ALA A 221 -3.50 -4.57 -0.94
CA ALA A 221 -4.38 -3.46 -1.31
C ALA A 221 -4.67 -2.51 -0.13
N GLU A 222 -4.63 -3.07 1.07
CA GLU A 222 -4.81 -2.36 2.30
C GLU A 222 -3.69 -1.35 2.52
N LEU A 223 -2.41 -1.71 2.45
CA LEU A 223 -1.38 -0.87 3.04
C LEU A 223 -0.42 -0.26 2.01
N HIS A 224 0.41 -1.08 1.38
CA HIS A 224 1.56 -0.60 0.64
C HIS A 224 1.35 -0.50 -0.86
N LEU A 225 0.50 -1.36 -1.45
CA LEU A 225 0.24 -1.41 -2.90
C LEU A 225 0.04 -0.02 -3.54
N PRO A 226 -0.78 0.88 -2.99
CA PRO A 226 -1.01 2.18 -3.62
C PRO A 226 0.24 3.07 -3.60
N GLY A 227 1.05 2.95 -2.55
CA GLY A 227 2.27 3.73 -2.35
C GLY A 227 3.38 3.33 -3.31
N ASN A 228 3.55 2.03 -3.58
CA ASN A 228 4.55 1.55 -4.54
C ASN A 228 4.33 2.13 -5.95
N ILE A 229 3.08 2.09 -6.44
CA ILE A 229 2.73 2.63 -7.76
C ILE A 229 2.86 4.15 -7.83
N ARG A 230 2.43 4.85 -6.76
CA ARG A 230 2.57 6.31 -6.69
C ARG A 230 4.04 6.74 -6.64
N ALA A 231 4.87 6.06 -5.86
CA ALA A 231 6.30 6.32 -5.77
C ALA A 231 6.99 6.17 -7.12
N PHE A 232 6.73 5.07 -7.84
CA PHE A 232 7.31 4.82 -9.16
C PHE A 232 7.04 5.96 -10.15
N ASN A 233 5.82 6.51 -10.11
CA ASN A 233 5.41 7.59 -11.01
C ASN A 233 5.85 8.99 -10.56
N SER A 234 6.31 9.15 -9.31
CA SER A 234 6.58 10.47 -8.72
C SER A 234 8.06 10.74 -8.47
N ILE A 235 8.87 9.69 -8.30
CA ILE A 235 10.32 9.81 -8.08
C ILE A 235 11.01 10.28 -9.38
N SER A 236 11.95 11.21 -9.25
CA SER A 236 12.64 11.84 -10.40
C SER A 236 13.96 11.16 -10.79
N SER A 237 14.34 10.08 -10.11
CA SER A 237 15.55 9.32 -10.45
C SER A 237 15.51 8.78 -11.87
N GLU A 238 16.61 8.94 -12.61
CA GLU A 238 16.82 8.27 -13.91
C GLU A 238 16.87 6.75 -13.76
N TYR A 239 17.26 6.27 -12.58
CA TYR A 239 17.49 4.86 -12.29
C TYR A 239 16.42 4.30 -11.36
N ILE A 240 15.19 4.20 -11.87
CA ILE A 240 14.06 3.62 -11.13
C ILE A 240 13.61 2.28 -11.73
N TRP A 241 13.26 1.33 -10.84
CA TRP A 241 12.65 0.05 -11.18
C TRP A 241 11.37 -0.15 -10.35
N LEU A 242 10.37 -0.80 -10.97
CA LEU A 242 9.16 -1.30 -10.32
C LEU A 242 9.03 -2.80 -10.57
N GLU A 243 9.08 -3.57 -9.49
CA GLU A 243 8.70 -4.96 -9.44
C GLU A 243 7.35 -5.09 -8.73
N MET A 244 6.39 -5.80 -9.32
CA MET A 244 5.15 -6.15 -8.65
C MET A 244 5.02 -7.66 -8.55
N HIS A 245 4.78 -8.15 -7.33
CA HIS A 245 4.70 -9.57 -7.01
C HIS A 245 3.39 -9.92 -6.30
N THR A 246 3.29 -11.18 -5.89
CA THR A 246 2.19 -11.73 -5.08
C THR A 246 2.78 -12.57 -3.94
N GLY A 247 1.92 -13.15 -3.10
CA GLY A 247 2.31 -13.97 -1.96
C GLY A 247 2.27 -13.18 -0.66
N ASN A 248 2.86 -13.74 0.39
CA ASN A 248 2.87 -13.05 1.68
C ASN A 248 3.86 -11.88 1.70
N HIS A 249 3.69 -11.02 2.70
CA HIS A 249 4.37 -9.74 2.92
C HIS A 249 5.90 -9.78 2.89
N LEU A 250 6.48 -10.95 3.15
CA LEU A 250 7.92 -11.12 3.35
C LEU A 250 8.57 -11.91 2.23
N SER A 251 7.85 -12.89 1.66
CA SER A 251 8.39 -13.94 0.82
C SER A 251 9.31 -13.41 -0.28
N ALA A 252 8.80 -12.48 -1.11
CA ALA A 252 9.55 -11.95 -2.23
C ALA A 252 10.90 -11.34 -1.81
N PHE A 253 11.00 -10.70 -0.64
CA PHE A 253 12.26 -10.10 -0.21
C PHE A 253 13.38 -11.12 0.07
N TYR A 254 13.02 -12.36 0.44
CA TYR A 254 13.97 -13.43 0.80
C TYR A 254 14.09 -14.53 -0.23
N GLU A 255 13.26 -14.53 -1.28
CA GLU A 255 13.33 -15.52 -2.34
C GLU A 255 14.59 -15.35 -3.20
N PRO A 256 15.28 -16.44 -3.60
CA PRO A 256 16.56 -16.35 -4.28
C PRO A 256 16.60 -15.43 -5.51
N ALA A 257 15.57 -15.50 -6.37
CA ALA A 257 15.50 -14.68 -7.58
C ALA A 257 15.43 -13.18 -7.27
N HIS A 258 14.71 -12.79 -6.22
CA HIS A 258 14.62 -11.41 -5.78
C HIS A 258 15.89 -10.97 -5.05
N LEU A 259 16.49 -11.83 -4.21
CA LEU A 259 17.80 -11.55 -3.58
C LEU A 259 18.89 -11.32 -4.62
N ASP A 260 18.89 -12.11 -5.71
CA ASP A 260 19.83 -11.94 -6.82
C ASP A 260 19.64 -10.58 -7.51
N LEU A 261 18.39 -10.13 -7.70
CA LEU A 261 18.11 -8.80 -8.27
C LEU A 261 18.45 -7.65 -7.33
N GLN A 262 18.10 -7.75 -6.05
CA GLN A 262 18.49 -6.78 -5.02
C GLN A 262 20.02 -6.66 -4.98
N ARG A 263 20.74 -7.78 -4.95
CA ARG A 263 22.21 -7.80 -4.98
C ARG A 263 22.75 -7.22 -6.28
N LYS A 264 22.17 -7.56 -7.43
CA LYS A 264 22.58 -7.03 -8.74
C LYS A 264 22.47 -5.50 -8.78
N PHE A 265 21.38 -4.96 -8.26
CA PHE A 265 21.17 -3.51 -8.11
C PHE A 265 22.19 -2.88 -7.17
N LEU A 266 22.34 -3.42 -5.96
CA LEU A 266 23.27 -2.88 -4.96
C LEU A 266 24.73 -2.98 -5.41
N ASP A 267 25.15 -4.09 -6.02
CA ASP A 267 26.50 -4.29 -6.54
C ASP A 267 26.85 -3.27 -7.62
N PHE A 268 25.88 -2.93 -8.48
CA PHE A 268 26.06 -1.95 -9.54
C PHE A 268 26.29 -0.55 -8.96
N PHE A 269 25.40 -0.07 -8.09
CA PHE A 269 25.47 1.31 -7.59
C PHE A 269 26.50 1.51 -6.47
N LEU A 270 26.58 0.57 -5.52
CA LEU A 270 27.52 0.68 -4.40
C LEU A 270 28.96 0.35 -4.84
N PHE A 271 29.17 -0.68 -5.65
CA PHE A 271 30.52 -1.12 -6.00
C PHE A 271 30.95 -0.82 -7.43
N GLY A 272 30.07 -0.27 -8.27
CA GLY A 272 30.40 0.05 -9.67
C GLY A 272 30.62 -1.21 -10.53
N LYS A 273 30.02 -2.35 -10.15
CA LYS A 273 30.16 -3.60 -10.91
C LYS A 273 29.31 -3.53 -12.17
N ASP A 274 29.92 -3.78 -13.33
CA ASP A 274 29.17 -4.03 -14.57
C ASP A 274 28.65 -5.47 -14.57
N ASN A 275 27.41 -5.64 -14.10
CA ASN A 275 26.74 -6.94 -13.95
C ASN A 275 25.45 -7.03 -14.78
N GLY A 276 25.25 -6.10 -15.72
CA GLY A 276 24.05 -6.00 -16.56
C GLY A 276 22.80 -5.53 -15.81
N MET A 277 22.92 -4.77 -14.71
CA MET A 277 21.76 -4.19 -14.01
C MET A 277 20.94 -3.28 -14.93
N LEU A 278 21.60 -2.53 -15.82
CA LEU A 278 20.93 -1.63 -16.76
C LEU A 278 20.14 -2.37 -17.84
N ASP A 279 20.41 -3.66 -18.06
CA ASP A 279 19.65 -4.52 -18.99
C ASP A 279 18.39 -5.10 -18.34
N VAL A 280 18.24 -5.01 -17.01
CA VAL A 280 17.05 -5.49 -16.31
C VAL A 280 15.88 -4.57 -16.67
N PRO A 281 14.74 -5.12 -17.15
CA PRO A 281 13.56 -4.34 -17.46
C PRO A 281 13.13 -3.45 -16.28
N ARG A 282 12.81 -2.18 -16.58
CA ARG A 282 12.45 -1.19 -15.55
C ARG A 282 11.13 -1.49 -14.86
N ILE A 283 10.24 -2.21 -15.52
CA ILE A 283 8.95 -2.61 -15.00
C ILE A 283 8.82 -4.12 -15.17
N ARG A 284 8.63 -4.83 -14.05
CA ARG A 284 8.46 -6.28 -13.99
C ARG A 284 7.21 -6.57 -13.17
N LEU A 285 6.13 -7.00 -13.81
CA LEU A 285 4.83 -7.18 -13.16
C LEU A 285 4.42 -8.63 -13.22
N LEU A 286 4.15 -9.24 -12.08
CA LEU A 286 3.47 -10.52 -12.02
C LEU A 286 1.98 -10.30 -12.30
N GLN A 287 1.44 -10.90 -13.35
CA GLN A 287 0.01 -10.84 -13.69
C GLN A 287 -0.67 -12.12 -13.24
N HIS A 288 -1.78 -12.02 -12.52
CA HIS A 288 -2.59 -13.18 -12.16
C HIS A 288 -3.25 -13.78 -13.40
N HIS A 289 -3.21 -15.10 -13.52
CA HIS A 289 -3.96 -15.87 -14.52
C HIS A 289 -4.61 -17.05 -13.81
N GLY A 290 -5.86 -16.86 -13.36
CA GLY A 290 -6.46 -17.78 -12.40
C GLY A 290 -5.73 -17.74 -11.05
N THR A 291 -5.33 -18.91 -10.54
CA THR A 291 -4.47 -19.03 -9.35
C THR A 291 -2.98 -19.02 -9.68
N ASP A 292 -2.64 -19.07 -10.97
CA ASP A 292 -1.26 -18.98 -11.46
C ASP A 292 -0.87 -17.52 -11.73
N ALA A 293 0.39 -17.35 -12.14
CA ALA A 293 1.03 -16.06 -12.26
C ALA A 293 2.04 -16.05 -13.42
N LEU A 294 2.08 -14.95 -14.18
CA LEU A 294 2.97 -14.78 -15.33
C LEU A 294 3.71 -13.45 -15.23
N TYR A 295 5.03 -13.45 -15.46
CA TYR A 295 5.81 -12.20 -15.50
C TYR A 295 5.59 -11.44 -16.81
N ARG A 296 5.35 -10.13 -16.67
CA ARG A 296 5.36 -9.13 -17.74
C ARG A 296 6.57 -8.24 -17.56
N GLU A 297 7.46 -8.25 -18.54
CA GLU A 297 8.72 -7.49 -18.50
C GLU A 297 8.89 -6.58 -19.72
N ASN A 298 7.84 -6.44 -20.53
CA ASN A 298 7.79 -5.59 -21.72
C ASN A 298 7.06 -4.26 -21.49
N GLU A 299 6.63 -3.98 -20.26
CA GLU A 299 5.99 -2.71 -19.92
C GLU A 299 7.02 -1.58 -19.86
N THR A 300 6.65 -0.42 -20.41
CA THR A 300 7.50 0.79 -20.41
C THR A 300 6.93 1.91 -19.55
N SER A 301 5.67 1.79 -19.13
CA SER A 301 4.99 2.69 -18.21
C SER A 301 4.00 1.91 -17.34
N PHE A 302 3.66 2.47 -16.18
CA PHE A 302 2.50 2.04 -15.41
C PHE A 302 1.74 3.27 -14.89
N PRO A 303 0.45 3.46 -15.23
CA PRO A 303 -0.39 2.59 -16.04
C PRO A 303 0.11 2.42 -17.49
N PRO A 304 -0.24 1.32 -18.18
CA PRO A 304 0.13 1.13 -19.58
C PRO A 304 -0.48 2.21 -20.47
N VAL A 305 0.32 2.80 -21.37
CA VAL A 305 -0.16 3.84 -22.31
C VAL A 305 -1.21 3.33 -23.31
N ASP A 306 -1.25 2.02 -23.55
CA ASP A 306 -2.16 1.35 -24.48
C ASP A 306 -3.42 0.81 -23.79
N ALA A 307 -3.66 1.14 -22.51
CA ALA A 307 -4.86 0.71 -21.81
C ALA A 307 -6.12 1.38 -22.37
N GLU A 308 -7.09 0.57 -22.78
CA GLU A 308 -8.45 0.98 -23.15
C GLU A 308 -9.38 0.92 -21.95
N TYR A 309 -10.05 2.03 -21.62
CA TYR A 309 -10.96 2.10 -20.48
C TYR A 309 -12.38 1.63 -20.86
N VAL A 310 -12.68 0.37 -20.57
CA VAL A 310 -13.95 -0.29 -20.93
C VAL A 310 -14.99 -0.11 -19.82
N SER A 311 -16.20 0.31 -20.19
CA SER A 311 -17.29 0.60 -19.24
C SER A 311 -18.27 -0.55 -19.12
N PHE A 312 -18.69 -0.85 -17.88
CA PHE A 312 -19.78 -1.75 -17.54
C PHE A 312 -20.77 -1.04 -16.63
N TYR A 313 -22.00 -0.85 -17.09
CA TYR A 313 -23.04 -0.06 -16.43
C TYR A 313 -23.90 -0.89 -15.48
N PHE A 314 -24.22 -0.32 -14.33
CA PHE A 314 -25.13 -0.95 -13.35
C PHE A 314 -26.57 -0.94 -13.86
N THR A 315 -27.19 -2.11 -13.98
CA THR A 315 -28.59 -2.29 -14.40
C THR A 315 -29.53 -2.52 -13.19
N PRO A 316 -30.83 -2.23 -13.30
CA PRO A 316 -31.81 -2.47 -12.23
C PRO A 316 -31.85 -3.90 -11.69
N GLU A 317 -31.46 -4.90 -12.48
CA GLU A 317 -31.42 -6.33 -12.14
C GLU A 317 -30.17 -6.72 -11.34
N LYS A 318 -29.41 -5.72 -10.84
CA LYS A 318 -28.11 -5.89 -10.19
C LYS A 318 -27.09 -6.61 -11.11
N LYS A 319 -27.10 -6.24 -12.39
CA LYS A 319 -26.09 -6.68 -13.37
C LYS A 319 -25.17 -5.53 -13.79
N LEU A 320 -24.06 -5.90 -14.41
CA LEU A 320 -23.11 -5.02 -15.08
C LEU A 320 -23.17 -5.31 -16.58
N SER A 321 -23.58 -4.31 -17.37
CA SER A 321 -23.77 -4.42 -18.82
C SER A 321 -22.72 -3.61 -19.59
N PRO A 322 -22.11 -4.11 -20.67
CA PRO A 322 -21.25 -3.30 -21.53
C PRO A 322 -22.03 -2.19 -22.26
N SER A 323 -23.36 -2.29 -22.32
CA SER A 323 -24.22 -1.28 -22.94
C SER A 323 -24.87 -0.38 -21.89
N LYS A 324 -24.90 0.92 -22.16
CA LYS A 324 -25.59 1.87 -21.28
C LYS A 324 -27.10 1.57 -21.27
N PRO A 325 -27.74 1.37 -20.10
CA PRO A 325 -29.18 1.13 -20.03
C PRO A 325 -29.98 2.32 -20.57
N ALA A 326 -31.09 2.02 -21.24
CA ALA A 326 -32.02 3.02 -21.78
C ALA A 326 -33.20 3.31 -20.84
N ASP A 327 -33.43 2.44 -19.86
CA ASP A 327 -34.50 2.59 -18.88
C ASP A 327 -34.28 3.79 -17.95
N PRO A 328 -35.28 4.20 -17.16
CA PRO A 328 -35.09 5.21 -16.11
C PRO A 328 -34.14 4.72 -15.00
N LYS A 329 -33.42 5.67 -14.36
CA LYS A 329 -32.56 5.35 -13.22
C LYS A 329 -33.38 4.73 -12.08
N THR A 330 -32.85 3.66 -11.50
CA THR A 330 -33.38 2.98 -10.31
C THR A 330 -32.45 3.23 -9.14
N ALA A 331 -33.00 3.39 -7.94
CA ALA A 331 -32.21 3.54 -6.72
C ALA A 331 -31.95 2.18 -6.08
N PHE A 332 -30.69 1.86 -5.81
CA PHE A 332 -30.29 0.76 -4.93
C PHE A 332 -30.11 1.31 -3.52
N THR A 333 -31.12 1.14 -2.67
CA THR A 333 -31.06 1.53 -1.26
C THR A 333 -30.45 0.42 -0.41
N TYR A 334 -29.58 0.81 0.52
CA TYR A 334 -28.96 -0.08 1.50
C TYR A 334 -28.63 0.68 2.79
N GLN A 335 -28.51 -0.03 3.90
CA GLN A 335 -28.16 0.52 5.20
C GLN A 335 -26.66 0.80 5.30
N GLY A 336 -26.32 2.08 5.47
CA GLY A 336 -24.97 2.51 5.80
C GLY A 336 -24.48 1.90 7.12
N TYR A 337 -23.16 1.72 7.21
CA TYR A 337 -22.49 1.09 8.35
C TYR A 337 -22.95 -0.35 8.65
N SER A 338 -23.53 -1.06 7.67
CA SER A 338 -24.15 -2.37 7.94
C SER A 338 -24.04 -3.38 6.81
N GLU A 339 -24.29 -2.99 5.56
CA GLU A 339 -24.43 -3.97 4.48
C GLU A 339 -23.77 -3.53 3.17
N ASN A 340 -23.58 -4.53 2.31
CA ASN A 340 -23.05 -4.42 0.95
C ASN A 340 -24.04 -4.98 -0.07
N LEU A 341 -24.01 -4.40 -1.27
CA LEU A 341 -24.73 -4.84 -2.46
C LEU A 341 -23.82 -5.67 -3.36
N HIS A 342 -24.40 -6.60 -4.09
CA HIS A 342 -23.68 -7.47 -5.02
C HIS A 342 -24.22 -7.32 -6.44
N PHE A 343 -23.30 -7.23 -7.41
CA PHE A 343 -23.59 -7.19 -8.83
C PHE A 343 -22.66 -8.15 -9.57
N SER A 344 -23.11 -8.67 -10.71
CA SER A 344 -22.36 -9.58 -11.57
C SER A 344 -22.44 -9.12 -13.02
N LEU A 345 -21.46 -9.47 -13.86
CA LEU A 345 -21.63 -9.26 -15.29
C LEU A 345 -22.90 -9.96 -15.79
N GLU A 346 -23.59 -9.33 -16.75
CA GLU A 346 -24.76 -9.94 -17.40
C GLU A 346 -24.41 -11.20 -18.20
N SER A 347 -23.19 -11.24 -18.74
CA SER A 347 -22.60 -12.37 -19.42
C SER A 347 -21.09 -12.45 -19.13
N PRO A 348 -20.49 -13.65 -19.12
CA PRO A 348 -19.03 -13.79 -19.07
C PRO A 348 -18.33 -13.05 -20.22
N PHE A 349 -17.03 -12.84 -20.09
CA PHE A 349 -16.22 -12.24 -21.14
C PHE A 349 -16.26 -13.11 -22.41
N PRO A 350 -16.63 -12.54 -23.57
CA PRO A 350 -16.78 -13.30 -24.82
C PRO A 350 -15.43 -13.72 -25.43
N GLU A 351 -14.35 -13.08 -24.99
CA GLU A 351 -12.94 -13.30 -25.35
C GLU A 351 -12.09 -13.07 -24.10
N SER A 352 -10.81 -13.42 -24.13
CA SER A 352 -9.91 -13.13 -23.01
C SER A 352 -9.89 -11.63 -22.69
N PHE A 353 -9.91 -11.30 -21.41
CA PHE A 353 -9.94 -9.92 -20.92
C PHE A 353 -8.72 -9.69 -20.04
N GLU A 354 -7.80 -8.86 -20.50
CA GLU A 354 -6.60 -8.53 -19.76
C GLU A 354 -6.80 -7.20 -19.02
N LEU A 355 -6.87 -7.24 -17.69
CA LEU A 355 -6.95 -6.07 -16.83
C LEU A 355 -5.55 -5.70 -16.35
N LEU A 356 -5.12 -4.46 -16.61
CA LEU A 356 -3.84 -3.94 -16.14
C LEU A 356 -3.93 -2.43 -15.87
N GLY A 357 -3.88 -2.03 -14.61
CA GLY A 357 -3.99 -0.64 -14.17
C GLY A 357 -4.99 -0.46 -13.02
N SER A 358 -5.43 0.77 -12.78
CA SER A 358 -6.44 1.10 -11.75
C SER A 358 -7.86 1.10 -12.30
N PRO A 359 -8.73 0.17 -11.84
CA PRO A 359 -10.17 0.28 -12.05
C PRO A 359 -10.75 1.49 -11.31
N TYR A 360 -11.93 1.94 -11.70
CA TYR A 360 -12.68 2.96 -10.97
C TYR A 360 -14.17 2.87 -11.25
N LEU A 361 -14.97 3.50 -10.40
CA LEU A 361 -16.41 3.67 -10.62
C LEU A 361 -16.73 5.13 -10.90
N GLU A 362 -17.70 5.36 -11.78
CA GLU A 362 -18.41 6.63 -11.89
C GLU A 362 -19.85 6.39 -11.42
N LEU A 363 -20.20 6.98 -10.28
CA LEU A 363 -21.48 6.73 -9.61
C LEU A 363 -22.23 8.03 -9.35
N GLU A 364 -23.54 7.90 -9.19
CA GLU A 364 -24.36 8.90 -8.51
C GLU A 364 -24.86 8.31 -7.19
N VAL A 365 -24.57 9.00 -6.10
CA VAL A 365 -24.78 8.51 -4.73
C VAL A 365 -25.45 9.56 -3.87
N SER A 366 -26.22 9.13 -2.88
CA SER A 366 -26.74 10.00 -1.81
C SER A 366 -26.84 9.22 -0.50
N THR A 367 -26.82 9.93 0.63
CA THR A 367 -27.03 9.34 1.96
C THR A 367 -27.93 10.22 2.80
N THR A 368 -28.71 9.65 3.72
CA THR A 368 -29.38 10.41 4.78
C THR A 368 -28.52 10.59 6.03
N ALA A 369 -27.34 9.94 6.09
CA ALA A 369 -26.37 10.09 7.17
C ALA A 369 -25.55 11.38 7.03
N GLU A 370 -24.68 11.67 8.01
CA GLU A 370 -23.76 12.81 7.96
C GLU A 370 -22.70 12.63 6.86
N ASP A 371 -22.28 11.39 6.60
CA ASP A 371 -21.29 11.05 5.59
C ASP A 371 -21.52 9.62 5.07
N MET A 372 -20.84 9.24 3.99
CA MET A 372 -21.00 7.93 3.36
C MET A 372 -19.64 7.30 3.06
N ASP A 373 -19.43 6.09 3.57
CA ASP A 373 -18.32 5.24 3.19
C ASP A 373 -18.75 4.21 2.14
N LEU A 374 -17.89 3.99 1.14
CA LEU A 374 -17.99 2.94 0.14
C LEU A 374 -16.78 2.00 0.23
N PHE A 375 -17.07 0.69 0.33
CA PHE A 375 -16.13 -0.41 0.29
C PHE A 375 -16.39 -1.22 -0.97
N ILE A 376 -15.37 -1.47 -1.78
CA ILE A 376 -15.50 -2.06 -3.11
C ILE A 376 -14.57 -3.25 -3.23
N TYR A 377 -15.11 -4.39 -3.68
CA TYR A 377 -14.36 -5.62 -3.92
C TYR A 377 -14.71 -6.19 -5.28
N LEU A 378 -13.72 -6.32 -6.17
CA LEU A 378 -13.86 -7.03 -7.44
C LEU A 378 -13.37 -8.46 -7.28
N ARG A 379 -14.19 -9.42 -7.71
CA ARG A 379 -13.88 -10.85 -7.66
C ARG A 379 -13.83 -11.44 -9.06
N ALA A 380 -12.83 -12.27 -9.31
CA ALA A 380 -12.73 -13.02 -10.54
C ALA A 380 -13.53 -14.32 -10.41
N ILE A 381 -14.34 -14.63 -11.42
CA ILE A 381 -15.24 -15.78 -11.45
C ILE A 381 -14.80 -16.72 -12.55
N ASN A 382 -14.55 -17.98 -12.21
CA ASN A 382 -14.16 -19.01 -13.18
C ASN A 382 -15.36 -19.39 -14.08
N ALA A 383 -15.11 -20.17 -15.15
CA ALA A 383 -16.16 -20.61 -16.07
C ALA A 383 -17.24 -21.50 -15.42
N GLY A 384 -16.95 -22.08 -14.24
CA GLY A 384 -17.90 -22.84 -13.43
C GLY A 384 -18.81 -21.97 -12.54
N GLY A 385 -18.58 -20.65 -12.48
CA GLY A 385 -19.34 -19.72 -11.65
C GLY A 385 -18.82 -19.58 -10.21
N GLU A 386 -17.62 -20.06 -9.91
CA GLU A 386 -17.00 -19.98 -8.58
C GLU A 386 -15.96 -18.86 -8.52
N ASN A 387 -15.76 -18.30 -7.33
CA ASN A 387 -14.70 -17.31 -7.10
C ASN A 387 -13.31 -17.96 -7.28
N ILE A 388 -12.44 -17.27 -8.01
CA ILE A 388 -11.00 -17.57 -8.01
C ILE A 388 -10.42 -16.95 -6.74
N ILE A 389 -9.81 -17.80 -5.91
CA ILE A 389 -9.25 -17.41 -4.61
C ILE A 389 -7.75 -17.28 -4.74
N LEU A 390 -7.23 -16.09 -4.45
CA LEU A 390 -5.81 -15.77 -4.44
C LEU A 390 -5.20 -16.01 -3.05
N HIS A 391 -3.88 -15.99 -2.99
CA HIS A 391 -3.13 -15.96 -1.72
C HIS A 391 -2.96 -14.52 -1.26
N GLY A 392 -3.55 -14.15 -0.12
CA GLY A 392 -3.45 -12.82 0.46
C GLY A 392 -2.10 -12.55 1.12
N ASN A 393 -1.84 -11.26 1.37
CA ASN A 393 -0.55 -10.78 1.86
C ASN A 393 -0.13 -11.33 3.23
N HIS A 394 -1.07 -11.84 4.02
CA HIS A 394 -0.78 -12.45 5.32
C HIS A 394 -0.98 -13.97 5.35
N GLY A 395 -1.07 -14.59 4.17
CA GLY A 395 -1.31 -16.02 4.00
C GLY A 395 -2.78 -16.43 4.08
N GLU A 396 -3.70 -15.48 4.26
CA GLU A 396 -5.13 -15.70 4.20
C GLU A 396 -5.62 -15.96 2.76
N PRO A 397 -6.75 -16.66 2.56
CA PRO A 397 -7.42 -16.71 1.27
C PRO A 397 -7.98 -15.32 0.89
N MET A 398 -7.64 -14.82 -0.30
CA MET A 398 -8.09 -13.53 -0.82
C MET A 398 -9.06 -13.74 -1.99
N ASP A 399 -10.34 -13.50 -1.74
CA ASP A 399 -11.44 -13.76 -2.69
C ASP A 399 -11.69 -12.61 -3.69
N SER A 400 -10.97 -11.51 -3.55
CA SER A 400 -11.08 -10.29 -4.34
C SER A 400 -9.71 -9.91 -4.88
N PHE A 401 -9.59 -9.69 -6.19
CA PHE A 401 -8.32 -9.36 -6.84
C PHE A 401 -8.05 -7.86 -6.88
N ALA A 402 -9.07 -7.03 -6.68
CA ALA A 402 -8.94 -5.58 -6.57
C ALA A 402 -9.91 -5.05 -5.51
N ARG A 403 -9.46 -4.03 -4.77
CA ARG A 403 -10.20 -3.41 -3.66
C ARG A 403 -10.20 -1.89 -3.80
N GLY A 404 -11.17 -1.23 -3.19
CA GLY A 404 -11.24 0.23 -3.12
C GLY A 404 -12.00 0.69 -1.88
N TYR A 405 -11.60 1.85 -1.36
CA TYR A 405 -12.21 2.50 -0.21
C TYR A 405 -12.46 3.96 -0.56
N PHE A 406 -13.58 4.51 -0.11
CA PHE A 406 -13.96 5.88 -0.45
C PHE A 406 -14.89 6.46 0.60
N ARG A 407 -14.62 7.70 1.00
CA ARG A 407 -15.50 8.52 1.84
C ARG A 407 -16.00 9.72 1.06
N LEU A 408 -17.31 9.96 1.11
CA LEU A 408 -17.97 10.98 0.30
C LEU A 408 -17.51 12.41 0.60
N SER A 409 -17.16 12.72 1.85
CA SER A 409 -16.55 14.00 2.22
C SER A 409 -15.13 14.21 1.68
N HIS A 410 -14.47 13.16 1.17
CA HIS A 410 -13.16 13.18 0.50
C HIS A 410 -13.25 13.09 -1.03
N ARG A 411 -14.46 13.17 -1.61
CA ARG A 411 -14.68 12.95 -3.06
C ARG A 411 -13.82 13.80 -4.00
N GLU A 412 -13.53 15.06 -3.64
CA GLU A 412 -12.71 15.93 -4.49
C GLU A 412 -11.24 15.54 -4.47
N GLU A 413 -10.76 15.11 -3.30
CA GLU A 413 -9.40 14.60 -3.07
C GLU A 413 -9.16 13.34 -3.91
N LEU A 414 -10.05 12.36 -3.78
CA LEU A 414 -9.91 11.04 -4.38
C LEU A 414 -10.09 11.05 -5.90
N ALA A 415 -10.88 12.00 -6.42
CA ALA A 415 -11.06 12.15 -7.87
C ALA A 415 -9.84 12.79 -8.55
N SER A 416 -8.93 13.42 -7.81
CA SER A 416 -7.85 14.26 -8.37
C SER A 416 -6.96 13.54 -9.38
N GLY A 417 -6.46 12.34 -9.03
CA GLY A 417 -5.57 11.55 -9.90
C GLY A 417 -6.26 10.91 -11.11
N PHE A 418 -7.59 10.96 -11.16
CA PHE A 418 -8.41 10.41 -12.25
C PHE A 418 -8.92 11.54 -13.16
N LYS A 419 -8.96 12.78 -12.66
CA LYS A 419 -9.19 13.98 -13.48
C LYS A 419 -7.97 14.18 -14.40
N GLY A 420 -8.20 14.16 -15.72
CA GLY A 420 -7.16 14.35 -16.72
C GLY A 420 -6.44 13.07 -17.18
N GLY A 421 -6.83 11.89 -16.69
CA GLY A 421 -6.37 10.61 -17.23
C GLY A 421 -5.02 10.09 -16.70
N ASN A 422 -4.52 10.62 -15.57
CA ASN A 422 -3.29 10.10 -14.96
C ASN A 422 -3.47 8.68 -14.38
N MET A 423 -4.68 8.37 -13.90
CA MET A 423 -5.09 7.02 -13.48
C MET A 423 -4.21 6.42 -12.38
N ILE A 424 -3.67 7.30 -11.53
CA ILE A 424 -2.86 6.99 -10.36
C ILE A 424 -3.55 7.61 -9.16
N ILE A 425 -3.70 6.84 -8.09
CA ILE A 425 -4.32 7.33 -6.86
C ILE A 425 -3.39 8.33 -6.17
N SER A 426 -3.92 9.52 -5.90
CA SER A 426 -3.23 10.62 -5.20
C SER A 426 -4.14 11.27 -4.17
N HIS A 427 -3.54 11.88 -3.15
CA HIS A 427 -4.25 12.52 -2.03
C HIS A 427 -3.74 13.97 -1.88
N PRO A 428 -4.05 14.87 -2.83
CA PRO A 428 -3.61 16.24 -2.73
C PRO A 428 -4.28 16.94 -1.54
N ALA A 429 -3.59 17.94 -0.99
CA ALA A 429 -4.14 18.83 0.01
C ALA A 429 -5.31 19.64 -0.57
N VAL A 430 -6.54 19.16 -0.36
CA VAL A 430 -7.78 19.83 -0.73
C VAL A 430 -8.66 20.05 0.49
N ALA A 431 -9.52 21.07 0.43
CA ALA A 431 -10.47 21.34 1.49
C ALA A 431 -11.51 20.22 1.63
N LYS A 432 -11.99 20.01 2.86
CA LYS A 432 -13.11 19.12 3.16
C LYS A 432 -14.31 19.41 2.26
N SER A 433 -14.90 18.36 1.69
CA SER A 433 -16.13 18.48 0.91
C SER A 433 -17.34 18.24 1.82
N GLU A 434 -18.26 19.22 1.88
CA GLU A 434 -19.51 19.08 2.65
C GLU A 434 -20.38 17.95 2.11
N VAL A 435 -21.11 17.26 2.99
CA VAL A 435 -22.12 16.27 2.64
C VAL A 435 -23.45 16.71 3.23
N VAL A 436 -24.36 17.12 2.35
CA VAL A 436 -25.75 17.45 2.67
C VAL A 436 -26.62 16.18 2.58
N PRO A 437 -27.31 15.76 3.65
CA PRO A 437 -28.20 14.62 3.63
C PRO A 437 -29.27 14.70 2.53
N GLY A 438 -29.44 13.61 1.78
CA GLY A 438 -30.39 13.47 0.68
C GLY A 438 -29.95 14.12 -0.65
N GLN A 439 -28.84 14.87 -0.67
CA GLN A 439 -28.29 15.40 -1.92
C GLN A 439 -27.61 14.29 -2.72
N VAL A 440 -27.84 14.29 -4.04
CA VAL A 440 -27.17 13.38 -4.98
C VAL A 440 -25.84 14.00 -5.43
N TYR A 441 -24.78 13.21 -5.37
CA TYR A 441 -23.43 13.55 -5.81
C TYR A 441 -22.99 12.63 -6.95
N SER A 442 -22.44 13.20 -8.01
CA SER A 442 -21.67 12.44 -9.00
C SER A 442 -20.23 12.30 -8.50
N VAL A 443 -19.75 11.07 -8.38
CA VAL A 443 -18.44 10.76 -7.78
C VAL A 443 -17.62 9.82 -8.64
N ILE A 444 -16.31 9.99 -8.59
CA ILE A 444 -15.33 9.02 -9.07
C ILE A 444 -14.81 8.26 -7.84
N VAL A 445 -14.94 6.94 -7.85
CA VAL A 445 -14.48 6.05 -6.79
C VAL A 445 -13.31 5.23 -7.33
N PRO A 446 -12.06 5.59 -7.00
CA PRO A 446 -10.90 4.85 -7.49
C PRO A 446 -10.76 3.50 -6.77
N LEU A 447 -10.32 2.48 -7.50
CA LEU A 447 -9.87 1.21 -6.93
C LEU A 447 -8.36 1.09 -7.09
N TYR A 448 -7.74 0.34 -6.19
CA TYR A 448 -6.31 0.10 -6.25
C TYR A 448 -5.92 -0.69 -7.50
N PRO A 449 -4.71 -0.42 -8.02
CA PRO A 449 -4.24 -1.03 -9.26
C PRO A 449 -4.16 -2.55 -9.16
N ALA A 450 -4.48 -3.23 -10.25
CA ALA A 450 -4.44 -4.69 -10.34
C ALA A 450 -3.92 -5.16 -11.71
N ALA A 451 -3.47 -6.41 -11.75
CA ALA A 451 -3.03 -7.10 -12.96
C ALA A 451 -3.67 -8.51 -12.98
N PHE A 452 -4.66 -8.72 -13.85
CA PHE A 452 -5.41 -9.97 -13.93
C PHE A 452 -5.78 -10.31 -15.38
N LEU A 453 -5.46 -11.52 -15.83
CA LEU A 453 -5.85 -12.08 -17.11
C LEU A 453 -7.03 -13.04 -16.92
N PHE A 454 -8.16 -12.68 -17.51
CA PHE A 454 -9.34 -13.52 -17.57
C PHE A 454 -9.35 -14.33 -18.88
N ASP A 455 -9.58 -15.63 -18.77
CA ASP A 455 -9.86 -16.48 -19.92
C ASP A 455 -11.26 -16.21 -20.48
N GLN A 456 -11.46 -16.54 -21.76
CA GLN A 456 -12.79 -16.58 -22.36
C GLN A 456 -13.76 -17.42 -21.50
N GLY A 457 -14.97 -16.89 -21.26
CA GLY A 457 -15.98 -17.57 -20.45
C GLY A 457 -15.82 -17.37 -18.94
N GLN A 458 -14.73 -16.75 -18.48
CA GLN A 458 -14.64 -16.22 -17.11
C GLN A 458 -15.40 -14.89 -17.00
N SER A 459 -15.69 -14.49 -15.77
CA SER A 459 -16.49 -13.30 -15.47
C SER A 459 -15.93 -12.58 -14.24
N LEU A 460 -16.59 -11.49 -13.84
CA LEU A 460 -16.34 -10.84 -12.56
C LEU A 460 -17.63 -10.51 -11.82
N SER A 461 -17.50 -10.29 -10.52
CA SER A 461 -18.53 -9.68 -9.68
C SER A 461 -17.96 -8.51 -8.90
N ILE A 462 -18.85 -7.62 -8.48
CA ILE A 462 -18.55 -6.49 -7.61
C ILE A 462 -19.42 -6.59 -6.35
N GLU A 463 -18.78 -6.47 -5.20
CA GLU A 463 -19.43 -6.15 -3.93
C GLU A 463 -19.15 -4.68 -3.63
N ILE A 464 -20.20 -3.91 -3.34
CA ILE A 464 -20.12 -2.48 -3.04
C ILE A 464 -21.07 -2.11 -1.91
N GLY A 465 -20.57 -1.46 -0.87
CA GLY A 465 -21.43 -0.93 0.20
C GLY A 465 -20.64 -0.29 1.33
N SER A 466 -21.00 -0.54 2.58
CA SER A 466 -20.54 0.26 3.72
C SER A 466 -19.66 -0.48 4.74
N VAL A 467 -19.30 -1.74 4.49
CA VAL A 467 -18.51 -2.55 5.44
C VAL A 467 -17.43 -3.37 4.72
N ASP A 468 -16.39 -3.75 5.48
CA ASP A 468 -15.38 -4.67 4.96
C ASP A 468 -16.01 -6.01 4.57
N THR A 469 -15.50 -6.62 3.49
CA THR A 469 -15.97 -7.96 3.12
C THR A 469 -15.50 -9.00 4.13
N ALA A 470 -16.25 -10.11 4.25
CA ALA A 470 -16.00 -11.14 5.24
C ALA A 470 -14.58 -11.74 5.15
N GLY A 471 -13.98 -11.76 3.95
CA GLY A 471 -12.62 -12.24 3.70
C GLY A 471 -11.51 -11.32 4.24
N THR A 472 -11.84 -10.10 4.69
CA THR A 472 -10.85 -9.17 5.28
C THR A 472 -10.49 -9.61 6.69
N ILE A 473 -9.21 -9.84 6.95
CA ILE A 473 -8.71 -10.22 8.27
C ILE A 473 -8.92 -9.09 9.30
N GLY A 474 -9.14 -9.44 10.56
CA GLY A 474 -9.49 -8.50 11.63
C GLY A 474 -8.62 -7.24 11.70
N PRO A 475 -7.28 -7.36 11.73
CA PRO A 475 -6.39 -6.19 11.77
C PRO A 475 -6.53 -5.25 10.56
N MET A 476 -6.99 -5.75 9.42
CA MET A 476 -7.10 -4.99 8.18
C MET A 476 -8.49 -4.38 7.93
N ARG A 477 -9.45 -4.65 8.81
CA ARG A 477 -10.80 -4.06 8.73
C ARG A 477 -10.82 -2.59 9.18
N HIS A 478 -11.79 -1.86 8.70
CA HIS A 478 -12.06 -0.46 9.05
C HIS A 478 -13.20 -0.42 10.06
N GLU A 479 -12.92 -0.86 11.29
CA GLU A 479 -13.89 -0.85 12.39
C GLU A 479 -13.43 0.12 13.49
N GLY A 480 -14.35 0.89 14.06
CA GLY A 480 -14.03 1.89 15.08
C GLY A 480 -13.30 3.12 14.57
N GLY A 481 -12.50 3.76 15.43
CA GLY A 481 -11.82 5.01 15.11
C GLY A 481 -12.79 6.14 14.78
N ASP A 482 -12.69 6.69 13.56
CA ASP A 482 -13.58 7.76 13.08
C ASP A 482 -14.90 7.24 12.49
N ARG A 483 -15.04 5.92 12.35
CA ARG A 483 -16.26 5.26 11.87
C ARG A 483 -17.18 4.94 13.03
N VAL A 484 -18.08 5.87 13.32
CA VAL A 484 -19.11 5.72 14.35
C VAL A 484 -20.51 5.64 13.73
N ARG A 485 -21.41 4.93 14.40
CA ARG A 485 -22.77 4.68 13.89
C ARG A 485 -23.52 5.98 13.67
N GLU A 486 -23.35 6.96 14.55
CA GLU A 486 -24.03 8.26 14.51
C GLU A 486 -23.70 9.04 13.22
N ARG A 487 -22.50 8.86 12.67
CA ARG A 487 -22.03 9.55 11.47
C ARG A 487 -22.44 8.84 10.18
N PHE A 488 -22.44 7.49 10.18
CA PHE A 488 -22.54 6.69 8.95
C PHE A 488 -23.78 5.78 8.86
N ALA A 489 -24.57 5.64 9.91
CA ALA A 489 -25.82 4.89 9.85
C ALA A 489 -26.94 5.76 9.25
N GLY A 490 -27.34 5.41 8.04
CA GLY A 490 -28.44 6.04 7.33
C GLY A 490 -28.77 5.26 6.06
N ASP A 491 -29.77 5.74 5.33
CA ASP A 491 -30.15 5.19 4.04
C ASP A 491 -29.17 5.69 2.98
N ASN A 492 -28.32 4.79 2.50
CA ASN A 492 -27.44 5.06 1.37
C ASN A 492 -28.13 4.63 0.08
N VAL A 493 -27.89 5.39 -0.98
CA VAL A 493 -28.42 5.13 -2.31
C VAL A 493 -27.29 5.19 -3.32
N ILE A 494 -27.21 4.17 -4.17
CA ILE A 494 -26.46 4.19 -5.42
C ILE A 494 -27.49 4.17 -6.55
N LEU A 495 -27.43 5.13 -7.47
CA LEU A 495 -28.30 5.12 -8.65
C LEU A 495 -27.75 4.18 -9.73
N SER A 496 -28.65 3.48 -10.42
CA SER A 496 -28.31 2.72 -11.63
C SER A 496 -27.76 3.65 -12.73
N HIS A 497 -27.15 3.04 -13.74
CA HIS A 497 -26.45 3.70 -14.86
C HIS A 497 -25.15 4.42 -14.50
N GLY A 498 -24.73 4.37 -13.23
CA GLY A 498 -23.30 4.43 -12.91
C GLY A 498 -22.55 3.34 -13.68
N ARG A 499 -21.22 3.41 -13.70
CA ARG A 499 -20.39 2.42 -14.41
C ARG A 499 -19.14 2.04 -13.63
N LEU A 500 -18.79 0.77 -13.73
CA LEU A 500 -17.46 0.25 -13.48
C LEU A 500 -16.63 0.43 -14.75
N VAL A 501 -15.46 1.05 -14.62
CA VAL A 501 -14.52 1.24 -15.71
C VAL A 501 -13.26 0.43 -15.43
N LEU A 502 -12.90 -0.44 -16.38
CA LEU A 502 -11.78 -1.36 -16.28
C LEU A 502 -10.69 -0.99 -17.31
N PRO A 503 -9.42 -0.84 -16.90
CA PRO A 503 -8.31 -0.65 -17.82
C PRO A 503 -7.98 -1.99 -18.50
N ARG A 504 -8.33 -2.10 -19.79
CA ARG A 504 -8.10 -3.28 -20.61
C ARG A 504 -6.86 -3.10 -21.47
N VAL A 505 -5.97 -4.08 -21.49
CA VAL A 505 -4.88 -4.17 -22.46
C VAL A 505 -5.21 -5.23 -23.52
N ARG A 506 -4.71 -5.07 -24.74
CA ARG A 506 -4.89 -6.03 -25.85
C ARG A 506 -3.55 -6.29 -26.52
N ARG A 507 -2.86 -7.36 -26.15
CA ARG A 507 -1.57 -7.75 -26.73
C ARG A 507 -1.47 -9.25 -26.95
#